data_AF-G7Y4W4-F1
#
_entry.id   AF-G7Y4W4-F1
#
_cell.length_a   1.000
_cell.length_b   1.000
_cell.length_c   1.000
_cell.angle_alpha   90.00
_cell.angle_beta   90.00
_cell.angle_gamma   90.00
#
_symmetry.space_group_name_H-M   'P 1'
#
loop_
_entity.id
_entity.type
_entity.pdbx_description
1 polymer ?
#
loop_
_entity_poly.entity_id
_entity_poly.type
_entity_poly.pdbx_seq_one_letter_code
_entity_poly.pdbx_strand_id
1 'polypeptide(L)'
;MQRLTLFALLVCFISNPRVLCQYLGNEANCFRVKDCGECMGADPRCSWCFDEAYDDTKEGPGYRCAPMATLIERGCHASKIESVNSSVLPS
;
A
#
# COMPACT_ATOMS: atom_id res chain seq x y z
N MET A 1 7.50 32.18 -31.68
CA MET A 1 6.37 31.52 -31.00
C MET A 1 6.81 30.17 -30.40
N GLN A 2 7.74 30.17 -29.44
CA GLN A 2 8.35 28.92 -28.91
C GLN A 2 8.54 28.96 -27.39
N ARG A 3 8.34 30.13 -26.77
CA ARG A 3 8.36 30.31 -25.32
C ARG A 3 6.97 30.10 -24.68
N LEU A 4 5.88 30.26 -25.44
CA LEU A 4 4.51 30.06 -24.93
C LEU A 4 4.16 28.57 -24.72
N THR A 5 4.74 27.65 -25.51
CA THR A 5 4.47 26.20 -25.41
C THR A 5 5.13 25.55 -24.18
N LEU A 6 6.28 26.05 -23.74
CA LEU A 6 6.96 25.58 -22.52
C LEU A 6 6.21 25.98 -21.24
N PHE A 7 5.64 27.19 -21.21
CA PHE A 7 4.81 27.63 -20.08
C PHE A 7 3.50 26.86 -19.99
N ALA A 8 2.86 26.51 -21.12
CA ALA A 8 1.63 25.73 -21.11
C ALA A 8 1.83 24.33 -20.48
N LEU A 9 2.93 23.64 -20.79
CA LEU A 9 3.23 22.32 -20.21
C LEU A 9 3.49 22.40 -18.70
N LEU A 10 4.26 23.39 -18.23
CA LEU A 10 4.52 23.58 -16.79
C LEU A 10 3.26 23.95 -15.99
N VAL A 11 2.34 24.72 -16.59
CA VAL A 11 1.08 25.10 -15.93
C VAL A 11 0.11 23.92 -15.85
N CYS A 12 0.07 23.03 -16.85
CA CYS A 12 -0.77 21.82 -16.82
C CYS A 12 -0.38 20.82 -15.72
N PHE A 13 0.91 20.74 -15.36
CA PHE A 13 1.38 19.88 -14.26
C PHE A 13 0.99 20.41 -12.86
N ILE A 14 0.88 21.74 -12.69
CA ILE A 14 0.57 22.38 -11.40
C ILE A 14 -0.94 22.63 -11.19
N SER A 15 -1.73 22.73 -12.27
CA SER A 15 -3.15 23.15 -12.20
C SER A 15 -4.17 22.01 -12.06
N ASN A 16 -3.73 20.75 -11.95
CA ASN A 16 -4.62 19.62 -11.76
C ASN A 16 -4.48 19.01 -10.34
N PRO A 17 -5.12 19.60 -9.31
CA PRO A 17 -5.01 19.14 -7.92
C PRO A 17 -5.49 17.69 -7.73
N ARG A 18 -6.20 17.12 -8.71
CA ARG A 18 -6.62 15.71 -8.71
C ARG A 18 -5.46 14.73 -8.81
N VAL A 19 -4.39 15.07 -9.53
CA VAL A 19 -3.24 14.17 -9.74
C VAL A 19 -2.39 14.05 -8.47
N LEU A 20 -2.22 15.15 -7.73
CA LEU A 20 -1.48 15.16 -6.47
C LEU A 20 -2.22 14.40 -5.36
N CYS A 21 -3.55 14.47 -5.34
CA CYS A 21 -4.39 13.80 -4.33
C CYS A 21 -4.37 12.27 -4.46
N GLN A 22 -4.24 11.73 -5.68
CA GLN A 22 -4.13 10.28 -5.90
C GLN A 22 -2.80 9.70 -5.38
N TYR A 23 -1.73 10.49 -5.40
CA TYR A 23 -0.40 10.04 -4.95
C TYR A 23 -0.24 10.06 -3.43
N LEU A 24 -0.92 10.96 -2.71
CA LEU A 24 -0.80 11.10 -1.25
C LEU A 24 -1.92 10.42 -0.46
N GLY A 25 -3.07 10.13 -1.08
CA GLY A 25 -4.28 9.68 -0.39
C GLY A 25 -4.59 8.19 -0.47
N ASN A 26 -3.69 7.36 -1.00
CA ASN A 26 -3.99 5.96 -1.30
C ASN A 26 -3.03 4.96 -0.63
N GLU A 27 -2.51 5.29 0.54
CA GLU A 27 -1.75 4.32 1.34
C GLU A 27 -2.73 3.34 2.00
N ALA A 28 -2.43 2.04 1.94
CA ALA A 28 -3.24 1.03 2.60
C ALA A 28 -3.02 1.13 4.11
N ASN A 29 -4.09 1.22 4.89
CA ASN A 29 -3.98 1.29 6.33
C ASN A 29 -3.83 -0.13 6.92
N CYS A 30 -2.60 -0.63 6.92
CA CYS A 30 -2.27 -1.97 7.42
C CYS A 30 -1.65 -1.97 8.83
N PHE A 31 -1.74 -0.86 9.56
CA PHE A 31 -1.01 -0.67 10.82
C PHE A 31 -1.83 -1.06 12.05
N ARG A 32 -1.14 -1.38 13.17
CA ARG A 32 -1.71 -1.58 14.52
C ARG A 32 -2.68 -2.77 14.67
N VAL A 33 -2.50 -3.81 13.87
CA VAL A 33 -3.24 -5.08 13.99
C VAL A 33 -2.42 -6.11 14.76
N LYS A 34 -3.09 -7.01 15.47
CA LYS A 34 -2.45 -8.02 16.34
C LYS A 34 -2.33 -9.39 15.69
N ASP A 35 -3.21 -9.68 14.75
CA ASP A 35 -3.29 -10.99 14.10
C ASP A 35 -3.73 -10.89 12.63
N CYS A 36 -3.67 -12.03 11.95
CA CYS A 36 -4.01 -12.14 10.54
C CYS A 36 -5.47 -11.75 10.26
N GLY A 37 -6.42 -12.08 11.15
CA GLY A 37 -7.83 -11.77 10.96
C GLY A 37 -8.08 -10.26 10.99
N GLU A 38 -7.51 -9.57 11.97
CA GLU A 38 -7.52 -8.11 12.04
C GLU A 38 -6.85 -7.49 10.80
N CYS A 39 -5.75 -8.06 10.31
CA CYS A 39 -5.08 -7.60 9.09
C CYS A 39 -5.95 -7.70 7.83
N MET A 40 -6.63 -8.84 7.64
CA MET A 40 -7.50 -9.05 6.47
C MET A 40 -8.74 -8.15 6.50
N GLY A 41 -9.20 -7.76 7.69
CA GLY A 41 -10.32 -6.84 7.87
C GLY A 41 -9.97 -5.36 7.77
N ALA A 42 -8.69 -4.99 7.81
CA ALA A 42 -8.26 -3.59 7.87
C ALA A 42 -8.39 -2.84 6.53
N ASP A 43 -7.84 -3.40 5.46
CA ASP A 43 -7.94 -2.90 4.09
C ASP A 43 -7.74 -4.07 3.12
N PRO A 44 -8.51 -4.16 2.01
CA PRO A 44 -8.39 -5.25 1.03
C PRO A 44 -7.03 -5.35 0.35
N ARG A 45 -6.17 -4.34 0.47
CA ARG A 45 -4.81 -4.33 -0.07
C ARG A 45 -3.76 -4.83 0.93
N CYS A 46 -4.15 -5.04 2.19
CA CYS A 46 -3.26 -5.58 3.20
C CYS A 46 -3.02 -7.07 2.99
N SER A 47 -1.86 -7.52 3.44
CA SER A 47 -1.42 -8.90 3.39
C SER A 47 -0.69 -9.22 4.71
N TRP A 48 -0.65 -10.50 5.08
CA TRP A 48 -0.06 -10.95 6.33
C TRP A 48 1.10 -11.92 6.09
N CYS A 49 2.25 -11.68 6.71
CA CYS A 49 3.38 -12.62 6.70
C CYS A 49 3.26 -13.62 7.86
N PHE A 50 2.99 -14.89 7.54
CA PHE A 50 2.87 -15.98 8.54
C PHE A 50 4.18 -16.74 8.77
N ASP A 51 5.31 -16.28 8.21
CA ASP A 51 6.59 -16.93 8.44
C ASP A 51 7.09 -16.66 9.87
N GLU A 52 7.20 -17.69 10.69
CA GLU A 52 7.73 -17.58 12.07
C GLU A 52 9.15 -17.01 12.11
N ALA A 53 9.95 -17.20 11.05
CA ALA A 53 11.30 -16.66 10.95
C ALA A 53 11.35 -15.18 10.51
N TYR A 54 10.21 -14.58 10.18
CA TYR A 54 10.13 -13.18 9.80
C TYR A 54 10.41 -12.26 11.00
N ASP A 55 11.43 -11.42 10.86
CA ASP A 55 11.82 -10.44 11.88
C ASP A 55 10.84 -9.27 11.91
N ASP A 56 9.86 -9.35 12.81
CA ASP A 56 8.88 -8.31 13.08
C ASP A 56 9.28 -7.40 14.25
N THR A 57 10.47 -7.59 14.81
CA THR A 57 10.91 -6.87 16.02
C THR A 57 11.38 -5.44 15.74
N LYS A 58 11.80 -5.15 14.49
CA LYS A 58 12.32 -3.82 14.09
C LYS A 58 11.27 -2.72 14.10
N GLU A 59 10.01 -3.06 13.88
CA GLU A 59 8.90 -2.10 13.76
C GLU A 59 7.74 -2.39 14.71
N GLY A 60 7.82 -3.47 15.49
CA GLY A 60 6.96 -3.76 16.64
C GLY A 60 5.93 -4.88 16.40
N PRO A 61 5.29 -5.37 17.47
CA PRO A 61 4.26 -6.41 17.39
C PRO A 61 3.10 -5.91 16.52
N GLY A 62 2.88 -6.57 15.38
CA GLY A 62 1.92 -6.17 14.34
C GLY A 62 2.54 -5.87 12.97
N TYR A 63 3.87 -5.88 12.84
CA TYR A 63 4.58 -5.60 11.59
C TYR A 63 4.39 -6.63 10.47
N ARG A 64 3.71 -7.74 10.77
CA ARG A 64 3.36 -8.78 9.80
C ARG A 64 2.25 -8.35 8.84
N CYS A 65 1.54 -7.26 9.12
CA CYS A 65 0.51 -6.71 8.24
C CYS A 65 1.05 -5.53 7.42
N ALA A 66 1.10 -5.68 6.10
CA ALA A 66 1.47 -4.62 5.16
C ALA A 66 1.02 -5.00 3.74
N PRO A 67 1.08 -4.10 2.75
CA PRO A 67 0.93 -4.49 1.36
C PRO A 67 1.94 -5.60 0.99
N MET A 68 1.54 -6.53 0.12
CA MET A 68 2.39 -7.67 -0.29
C MET A 68 3.79 -7.22 -0.75
N ALA A 69 3.89 -6.16 -1.54
CA ALA A 69 5.17 -5.63 -2.02
C ALA A 69 6.09 -5.20 -0.86
N THR A 70 5.51 -4.55 0.14
CA THR A 70 6.22 -4.11 1.34
C THR A 70 6.73 -5.29 2.17
N LEU A 71 5.94 -6.37 2.31
CA LEU A 71 6.39 -7.58 3.01
C LEU A 71 7.55 -8.28 2.28
N ILE A 72 7.51 -8.31 0.94
CA ILE A 72 8.61 -8.88 0.13
C ILE A 72 9.88 -8.04 0.28
N GLU A 73 9.76 -6.71 0.24
CA GLU A 73 10.90 -5.79 0.45
C GLU A 73 11.53 -5.98 1.83
N ARG A 74 10.71 -6.27 2.85
CA ARG A 74 11.14 -6.59 4.22
C ARG A 74 11.70 -8.00 4.38
N GLY A 75 11.65 -8.83 3.33
CA GLY A 75 12.23 -10.17 3.31
C GLY A 75 11.27 -11.31 3.64
N CYS A 76 9.95 -11.07 3.72
CA CYS A 76 8.98 -12.15 3.79
C CYS A 76 8.93 -12.88 2.44
N HIS A 77 9.07 -14.21 2.46
CA HIS A 77 8.99 -15.01 1.25
C HIS A 77 7.57 -14.97 0.68
N ALA A 78 7.41 -14.82 -0.65
CA ALA A 78 6.09 -14.67 -1.26
C ALA A 78 5.14 -15.84 -0.98
N SER A 79 5.66 -17.06 -0.82
CA SER A 79 4.86 -18.24 -0.46
C SER A 79 4.40 -18.27 1.01
N LYS A 80 4.85 -17.30 1.81
CA LYS A 80 4.52 -17.12 3.23
C LYS A 80 3.68 -15.87 3.48
N ILE A 81 3.13 -15.29 2.41
CA ILE A 81 2.24 -14.14 2.46
C ILE A 81 0.82 -14.62 2.20
N GLU A 82 -0.07 -14.32 3.14
CA GLU A 82 -1.50 -14.54 3.04
C GLU A 82 -2.21 -13.23 2.67
N SER A 83 -3.18 -13.29 1.76
CA SER A 83 -4.00 -12.15 1.38
C SER A 83 -5.40 -12.61 0.99
N VAL A 84 -6.39 -11.75 1.21
CA VAL A 84 -7.77 -11.96 0.75
C VAL A 84 -8.01 -11.15 -0.50
N ASN A 85 -8.47 -11.80 -1.57
CA ASN A 85 -8.92 -11.09 -2.75
C ASN A 85 -10.38 -10.66 -2.55
N SER A 86 -10.60 -9.39 -2.24
CA SER A 86 -11.95 -8.84 -2.14
C SER A 86 -12.44 -8.43 -3.53
N SER A 87 -13.28 -9.27 -4.15
CA SER A 87 -14.03 -8.85 -5.34
C SER A 87 -15.24 -8.03 -4.90
N VAL A 88 -15.36 -6.78 -5.36
CA VAL A 88 -16.59 -6.00 -5.22
C VAL A 88 -17.69 -6.74 -5.99
N LEU A 89 -18.61 -7.40 -5.28
CA LEU A 89 -19.84 -7.88 -5.88
C LEU A 89 -20.68 -6.64 -6.20
N PRO A 90 -20.99 -6.37 -7.48
CA PRO A 90 -21.90 -5.29 -7.81
C PRO A 90 -23.28 -5.63 -7.22
N SER A 91 -23.73 -4.80 -6.30
CA SER A 91 -25.08 -4.79 -5.72
C SER A 91 -26.13 -4.37 -6.72
#